data_AF-A0A2I0TTY1-F1
#
_entry.id   AF-A0A2I0TTY1-F1
#
_cell.length_a   1.000
_cell.length_b   1.000
_cell.length_c   1.000
_cell.angle_alpha   90.00
_cell.angle_beta   90.00
_cell.angle_gamma   90.00
#
_symmetry.space_group_name_H-M   'P 1'
#
loop_
_entity.id
_entity.type
_entity.pdbx_description
1 polymer ?
#
loop_
_entity_poly.entity_id
_entity_poly.type
_entity_poly.pdbx_seq_one_letter_code
_entity_poly.pdbx_strand_id
1 'polypeptide(L)'
;MKDIVTPVPQEEVKTVIRKCLEQAALVNYTRLSEYAKIEDNLCNGKFHKHLQDLFAPLVVRYVDLMESSIAQSIHRGFERESWEPVNNGSGTSEDLFWKLDALQTFIRDLHWPEEEFGKHLEQRLKLMASDMIESCVKRTRIAFEVKLQKTSRSTDFRVPQSICTMFNVMVDAKAQSTKLCSMEMGQEHQYHSKIDELIEETVKEMITLLVAKFVTILEGVLAKLSRYDEGTLFSSFLSFTVKAASKYVDVPKPGMDVADAYVTFVRHSQDVLRDKVNEEMYIERLFDKTYRDFRLQGVLDSTLNNKTYETIRNRLTVEEATASVSEGGGLQGITMKDSDEEDEEDD
;
A
#
# COMPACT_ATOMS: atom_id res chain seq x y z
N MET A 1 64.15 75.88 -10.73
CA MET A 1 62.84 75.25 -10.46
C MET A 1 62.99 73.79 -10.82
N LYS A 2 62.96 72.88 -9.84
CA LYS A 2 62.92 71.43 -10.12
C LYS A 2 61.46 71.08 -10.35
N ASP A 3 61.12 70.67 -11.56
CA ASP A 3 59.81 70.09 -11.87
C ASP A 3 59.67 68.79 -11.07
N ILE A 4 58.93 68.86 -9.96
CA ILE A 4 58.54 67.69 -9.18
C ILE A 4 57.42 67.04 -9.97
N VAL A 5 57.79 66.12 -10.87
CA VAL A 5 56.84 65.19 -11.47
C VAL A 5 56.39 64.25 -10.36
N THR A 6 55.21 64.49 -9.80
CA THR A 6 54.59 63.62 -8.82
C THR A 6 54.43 62.23 -9.45
N PRO A 7 55.02 61.16 -8.90
CA PRO A 7 54.96 59.85 -9.51
C PRO A 7 53.50 59.38 -9.53
N VAL A 8 53.02 58.99 -10.72
CA VAL A 8 51.67 58.45 -10.90
C VAL A 8 51.49 57.26 -9.94
N PRO A 9 50.41 57.22 -9.13
CA PRO A 9 50.18 56.13 -8.19
C PRO A 9 50.23 54.78 -8.90
N GLN A 10 51.03 53.84 -8.37
CA GLN A 10 51.21 52.53 -9.00
C GLN A 10 49.89 51.77 -9.21
N GLU A 11 48.88 52.03 -8.38
CA GLU A 11 47.54 51.44 -8.51
C GLU A 11 46.74 51.99 -9.70
N GLU A 12 46.91 53.27 -10.06
CA GLU A 12 46.30 53.83 -11.27
C GLU A 12 46.93 53.22 -12.53
N VAL A 13 48.26 53.07 -12.53
CA VAL A 13 48.99 52.43 -13.65
C VAL A 13 48.56 50.96 -13.82
N LYS A 14 48.46 50.20 -12.72
CA LYS A 14 47.97 48.81 -12.75
C LYS A 14 46.53 48.70 -13.25
N THR A 15 45.66 49.63 -12.86
CA THR A 15 44.26 49.67 -13.29
C THR A 15 44.15 49.94 -14.79
N VAL A 16 44.95 50.88 -15.31
CA VAL A 16 45.00 51.17 -16.74
C VAL A 16 45.54 49.98 -17.54
N ILE A 17 46.63 49.35 -17.07
CA ILE A 17 47.18 48.15 -17.71
C ILE A 17 46.15 47.02 -17.74
N ARG A 18 45.42 46.80 -16.64
CA ARG A 18 44.34 45.80 -16.58
C ARG A 18 43.26 46.09 -17.63
N LYS A 19 42.75 47.32 -17.70
CA LYS A 19 41.74 47.70 -18.69
C LYS A 19 42.25 47.54 -20.12
N CYS A 20 43.50 47.89 -20.39
CA CYS A 20 44.10 47.71 -21.71
C CYS A 20 44.23 46.22 -22.09
N LEU A 21 44.60 45.36 -21.14
CA LEU A 21 44.68 43.91 -21.36
C LEU A 21 43.29 43.28 -21.54
N GLU A 22 42.29 43.71 -20.77
CA GLU A 22 40.90 43.28 -20.93
C GLU A 22 40.33 43.71 -22.28
N GLN A 23 40.57 44.96 -22.70
CA GLN A 23 40.15 45.46 -24.00
C GLN A 23 40.86 44.72 -25.15
N ALA A 24 42.16 44.44 -25.02
CA ALA A 24 42.92 43.69 -26.01
C ALA A 24 42.47 42.23 -26.09
N ALA A 25 42.17 41.60 -24.95
CA ALA A 25 41.62 40.25 -24.90
C ALA A 25 40.24 40.20 -25.56
N LEU A 26 39.36 41.16 -25.28
CA LEU A 26 38.03 41.26 -25.88
C LEU A 26 38.13 41.42 -27.40
N VAL A 27 38.93 42.37 -27.89
CA VAL A 27 39.13 42.61 -29.33
C VAL A 27 39.74 41.38 -30.03
N ASN A 28 40.71 40.71 -29.40
CA ASN A 28 41.28 39.48 -29.94
C ASN A 28 40.26 38.34 -29.97
N TYR A 29 39.44 38.19 -28.91
CA TYR A 29 38.43 37.14 -28.83
C TYR A 29 37.32 37.35 -29.86
N THR A 30 36.82 38.58 -30.02
CA THR A 30 35.83 38.94 -31.05
C THR A 30 36.38 38.75 -32.46
N ARG A 31 37.65 39.13 -32.72
CA ARG A 31 38.27 38.91 -34.03
C ARG A 31 38.50 37.43 -34.31
N LEU A 32 38.91 36.65 -33.31
CA LEU A 32 39.07 35.20 -33.45
C LEU A 32 37.72 34.50 -33.68
N SER A 33 36.65 34.91 -32.98
CA SER A 33 35.31 34.35 -33.16
C SER A 33 34.72 34.71 -34.53
N GLU A 34 34.90 35.94 -35.01
CA GLU A 34 34.52 36.39 -36.35
C GLU A 34 35.29 35.64 -37.45
N TYR A 35 36.61 35.49 -37.30
CA TYR A 35 37.45 34.83 -38.31
C TYR A 35 37.17 33.33 -38.41
N ALA A 36 36.86 32.69 -37.29
CA ALA A 36 36.63 31.26 -37.22
C ALA A 36 35.18 30.85 -37.58
N LYS A 37 34.26 31.80 -37.84
CA LYS A 37 32.82 31.53 -38.09
C LYS A 37 32.23 30.52 -37.09
N ILE A 38 32.67 30.64 -35.85
CA ILE A 38 32.42 29.66 -34.78
C ILE A 38 30.92 29.68 -34.42
N GLU A 39 30.27 30.84 -34.41
CA GLU A 39 28.89 30.95 -33.90
C GLU A 39 27.81 30.37 -34.84
N ASP A 40 27.87 30.62 -36.15
CA ASP A 40 26.82 30.14 -37.10
C ASP A 40 26.85 28.62 -37.38
N ASN A 41 27.94 27.93 -37.03
CA ASN A 41 28.13 26.50 -37.32
C ASN A 41 28.08 25.61 -36.07
N LEU A 42 28.31 26.17 -34.87
CA LEU A 42 28.48 25.41 -33.63
C LEU A 42 27.24 25.33 -32.74
N CYS A 43 26.22 26.16 -32.91
CA CYS A 43 24.94 26.00 -32.20
C CYS A 43 23.81 26.18 -33.22
N ASN A 44 22.99 25.15 -33.45
CA ASN A 44 21.91 25.12 -34.45
C ASN A 44 22.34 25.41 -35.92
N GLY A 45 23.65 25.39 -36.18
CA GLY A 45 24.24 25.47 -37.51
C GLY A 45 24.07 24.20 -38.34
N LYS A 46 24.59 24.20 -39.58
CA LYS A 46 24.42 23.09 -40.54
C LYS A 46 24.91 21.73 -40.01
N PHE A 47 25.98 21.72 -39.21
CA PHE A 47 26.51 20.50 -38.60
C PHE A 47 25.57 19.90 -37.55
N HIS A 48 24.99 20.74 -36.68
CA HIS A 48 24.02 20.31 -35.67
C HIS A 48 22.73 19.78 -36.31
N LYS A 49 22.24 20.45 -37.35
CA LYS A 49 21.09 19.96 -38.13
C LYS A 49 21.37 18.62 -38.78
N HIS A 50 22.55 18.45 -39.40
CA HIS A 50 22.94 17.17 -40.00
C HIS A 50 23.03 16.03 -38.97
N LEU A 51 23.57 16.30 -37.77
CA LEU A 51 23.58 15.33 -36.68
C LEU A 51 22.16 15.01 -36.18
N GLN A 52 21.30 16.02 -36.02
CA GLN A 52 19.90 15.82 -35.64
C GLN A 52 19.17 14.95 -36.66
N ASP A 53 19.30 15.24 -37.96
CA ASP A 53 18.69 14.45 -39.04
C ASP A 53 19.14 12.99 -39.05
N LEU A 54 20.40 12.73 -38.65
CA LEU A 54 20.96 11.38 -38.57
C LEU A 54 20.47 10.62 -37.33
N PHE A 55 20.41 11.27 -36.16
CA PHE A 55 20.13 10.61 -34.89
C PHE A 55 18.64 10.59 -34.53
N ALA A 56 17.84 11.56 -34.96
CA ALA A 56 16.39 11.62 -34.67
C ALA A 56 15.66 10.32 -35.05
N PRO A 57 15.81 9.76 -36.26
CA PRO A 57 15.14 8.50 -36.60
C PRO A 57 15.66 7.30 -35.80
N LEU A 58 16.92 7.34 -35.34
CA LEU A 58 17.49 6.28 -34.49
C LEU A 58 16.89 6.32 -33.08
N VAL A 59 16.75 7.52 -32.50
CA VAL A 59 16.12 7.70 -31.19
C VAL A 59 14.65 7.30 -31.23
N VAL A 60 13.90 7.75 -32.23
CA VAL A 60 12.50 7.35 -32.42
C VAL A 60 12.38 5.83 -32.53
N ARG A 61 13.20 5.20 -33.39
CA ARG A 61 13.21 3.74 -33.53
C ARG A 61 13.56 3.03 -32.23
N TYR A 62 14.49 3.56 -31.44
CA TYR A 62 14.84 2.98 -30.14
C TYR A 62 13.64 3.05 -29.18
N VAL A 63 12.96 4.19 -29.10
CA VAL A 63 11.73 4.34 -28.28
C VAL A 63 10.65 3.35 -28.72
N ASP A 64 10.42 3.18 -30.03
CA ASP A 64 9.42 2.25 -30.56
C ASP A 64 9.75 0.77 -30.23
N LEU A 65 11.04 0.42 -30.29
CA LEU A 65 11.51 -0.90 -29.90
C LEU A 65 11.36 -1.14 -28.40
N MET A 66 11.64 -0.11 -27.58
CA MET A 66 11.44 -0.18 -26.13
C MET A 66 9.96 -0.29 -25.77
N GLU A 67 9.08 0.49 -26.41
CA GLU A 67 7.63 0.38 -26.30
C GLU A 67 7.15 -1.06 -26.54
N SER A 68 7.56 -1.62 -27.68
CA SER A 68 7.19 -2.99 -28.07
C SER A 68 7.75 -4.03 -27.10
N SER A 69 8.99 -3.87 -26.65
CA SER A 69 9.67 -4.76 -25.70
C SER A 69 8.97 -4.76 -24.34
N ILE A 70 8.64 -3.57 -23.84
CA ILE A 70 7.93 -3.41 -22.57
C ILE A 70 6.52 -4.00 -22.68
N ALA A 71 5.75 -3.66 -23.72
CA ALA A 71 4.40 -4.18 -23.93
C ALA A 71 4.36 -5.73 -23.94
N GLN A 72 5.32 -6.35 -24.65
CA GLN A 72 5.46 -7.80 -24.69
C GLN A 72 5.84 -8.39 -23.33
N SER A 73 6.74 -7.73 -22.59
CA SER A 73 7.13 -8.13 -21.24
C SER A 73 5.92 -8.15 -20.31
N ILE A 74 5.09 -7.09 -20.31
CA ILE A 74 3.88 -7.04 -19.48
C ILE A 74 2.91 -8.16 -19.89
N HIS A 75 2.72 -8.40 -21.19
CA HIS A 75 1.76 -9.42 -21.62
C HIS A 75 2.18 -10.84 -21.20
N ARG A 76 3.43 -11.22 -21.48
CA ARG A 76 3.93 -12.57 -21.19
C ARG A 76 4.31 -12.77 -19.73
N GLY A 77 4.81 -11.72 -19.08
CA GLY A 77 5.25 -11.74 -17.69
C GLY A 77 4.08 -11.95 -16.74
N PHE A 78 3.02 -11.13 -16.85
CA PHE A 78 1.86 -11.23 -15.96
C PHE A 78 1.06 -12.53 -16.15
N GLU A 79 1.06 -13.14 -17.33
CA GLU A 79 0.44 -14.46 -17.55
C GLU A 79 1.12 -15.59 -16.77
N ARG A 80 2.44 -15.47 -16.54
CA ARG A 80 3.26 -16.49 -15.87
C ARG A 80 3.77 -16.02 -14.51
N GLU A 81 3.22 -14.93 -13.99
CA GLU A 81 3.74 -14.30 -12.78
C GLU A 81 3.50 -15.18 -11.57
N SER A 82 4.57 -15.36 -10.80
CA SER A 82 4.59 -16.12 -9.55
C SER A 82 3.95 -15.33 -8.40
N TRP A 83 4.06 -14.00 -8.46
CA TRP A 83 3.69 -13.05 -7.41
C TRP A 83 4.49 -13.21 -6.12
N GLU A 84 5.67 -13.82 -6.22
CA GLU A 84 6.67 -13.76 -5.17
C GLU A 84 7.15 -12.32 -5.00
N PRO A 85 7.34 -11.86 -3.75
CA PRO A 85 7.77 -10.50 -3.49
C PRO A 85 9.21 -10.31 -4.02
N VAL A 86 9.36 -9.35 -4.92
CA VAL A 86 10.66 -8.88 -5.42
C VAL A 86 10.69 -7.39 -5.16
N ASN A 87 11.61 -6.94 -4.29
CA ASN A 87 11.67 -5.57 -3.78
C ASN A 87 10.30 -5.08 -3.28
N ASN A 88 9.71 -4.09 -3.96
CA ASN A 88 8.46 -3.45 -3.61
C ASN A 88 7.26 -4.04 -4.35
N GLY A 89 7.44 -5.00 -5.24
CA GLY A 89 6.36 -5.58 -6.03
C GLY A 89 6.62 -7.02 -6.45
N SER A 90 6.36 -7.29 -7.72
CA SER A 90 6.61 -8.58 -8.38
C SER A 90 7.77 -8.48 -9.36
N GLY A 91 8.34 -9.61 -9.76
CA GLY A 91 9.42 -9.63 -10.75
C GLY A 91 9.07 -8.91 -12.05
N THR A 92 7.84 -9.10 -12.58
CA THR A 92 7.40 -8.42 -13.80
C THR A 92 7.14 -6.93 -13.60
N SER A 93 6.53 -6.53 -12.47
CA SER A 93 6.26 -5.11 -12.22
C SER A 93 7.54 -4.31 -11.99
N GLU A 94 8.51 -4.87 -11.26
CA GLU A 94 9.81 -4.25 -11.02
C GLU A 94 10.60 -4.05 -12.32
N ASP A 95 10.66 -5.07 -13.18
CA ASP A 95 11.30 -4.97 -14.50
C ASP A 95 10.62 -3.90 -15.39
N LEU A 96 9.29 -3.83 -15.35
CA LEU A 96 8.53 -2.81 -16.05
C LEU A 96 8.92 -1.40 -15.58
N PHE A 97 8.82 -1.14 -14.28
CA PHE A 97 9.07 0.21 -13.75
C PHE A 97 10.53 0.62 -13.89
N TRP A 98 11.46 -0.33 -13.73
CA TRP A 98 12.88 -0.09 -14.00
C TRP A 98 13.14 0.29 -15.47
N LYS A 99 12.52 -0.42 -16.44
CA LYS A 99 12.66 -0.09 -17.87
C LYS A 99 12.10 1.29 -18.20
N LEU A 100 10.96 1.65 -17.62
CA LEU A 100 10.37 2.99 -17.81
C LEU A 100 11.29 4.07 -17.24
N ASP A 101 11.85 3.87 -16.05
CA ASP A 101 12.77 4.83 -15.42
C ASP A 101 14.08 4.99 -16.20
N ALA A 102 14.65 3.87 -16.66
CA ALA A 102 15.86 3.87 -17.48
C ALA A 102 15.63 4.63 -18.80
N LEU A 103 14.46 4.45 -19.42
CA LEU A 103 14.12 5.14 -20.66
C LEU A 103 13.86 6.64 -20.44
N GLN A 104 13.20 7.03 -19.36
CA GLN A 104 13.05 8.43 -18.96
C GLN A 104 14.39 9.11 -18.72
N THR A 105 15.28 8.44 -18.00
CA THR A 105 16.62 8.94 -17.76
C THR A 105 17.40 9.08 -19.07
N PHE A 106 17.34 8.07 -19.95
CA PHE A 106 17.97 8.13 -21.26
C PHE A 106 17.50 9.34 -22.09
N ILE A 107 16.18 9.56 -22.22
CA ILE A 107 15.65 10.67 -23.02
C ILE A 107 16.01 12.03 -22.42
N ARG A 108 15.96 12.16 -21.09
CA ARG A 108 16.38 13.38 -20.40
C ARG A 108 17.87 13.67 -20.64
N ASP A 109 18.71 12.64 -20.55
CA ASP A 109 20.17 12.77 -20.67
C ASP A 109 20.62 13.04 -22.12
N LEU A 110 19.75 12.85 -23.13
CA LEU A 110 20.03 13.24 -24.51
C LEU A 110 20.21 14.76 -24.69
N HIS A 111 19.62 15.59 -23.81
CA HIS A 111 19.65 17.05 -23.90
C HIS A 111 19.40 17.56 -25.33
N TRP A 112 18.28 17.11 -25.93
CA TRP A 112 18.05 17.31 -27.37
C TRP A 112 18.08 18.82 -27.73
N PRO A 113 18.88 19.26 -28.72
CA PRO A 113 19.07 20.68 -28.98
C PRO A 113 17.82 21.41 -29.49
N GLU A 114 16.94 20.69 -30.20
CA GLU A 114 15.68 21.21 -30.71
C GLU A 114 14.55 21.01 -29.69
N GLU A 115 14.09 22.11 -29.10
CA GLU A 115 13.08 22.09 -28.03
C GLU A 115 11.77 21.41 -28.48
N GLU A 116 11.32 21.61 -29.72
CA GLU A 116 10.09 20.99 -30.24
C GLU A 116 10.19 19.46 -30.30
N PHE A 117 11.30 18.92 -30.82
CA PHE A 117 11.50 17.47 -30.89
C PHE A 117 11.74 16.86 -29.51
N GLY A 118 12.47 17.56 -28.63
CA GLY A 118 12.65 17.16 -27.23
C GLY A 118 11.31 17.02 -26.51
N LYS A 119 10.44 18.03 -26.62
CA LYS A 119 9.07 17.99 -26.08
C LYS A 119 8.24 16.87 -26.68
N HIS A 120 8.34 16.64 -27.99
CA HIS A 120 7.61 15.54 -28.65
C HIS A 120 8.06 14.16 -28.14
N LEU A 121 9.37 13.94 -27.96
CA LEU A 121 9.90 12.70 -27.38
C LEU A 121 9.43 12.50 -25.94
N GLU A 122 9.47 13.55 -25.13
CA GLU A 122 9.02 13.50 -23.74
C GLU A 122 7.51 13.21 -23.66
N GLN A 123 6.70 13.87 -24.47
CA GLN A 123 5.26 13.62 -24.53
C GLN A 123 4.95 12.18 -24.96
N ARG A 124 5.66 11.66 -25.98
CA ARG A 124 5.52 10.26 -26.43
C ARG A 124 5.88 9.28 -25.30
N LEU A 125 6.94 9.55 -24.56
CA LEU A 125 7.37 8.74 -23.41
C LEU A 125 6.35 8.77 -22.27
N LYS A 126 5.76 9.93 -21.97
CA LYS A 126 4.71 10.07 -20.95
C LYS A 126 3.46 9.27 -21.31
N LEU A 127 2.98 9.36 -22.56
CA LEU A 127 1.84 8.58 -23.05
C LEU A 127 2.13 7.07 -22.99
N MET A 128 3.29 6.66 -23.48
CA MET A 128 3.70 5.26 -23.41
C MET A 128 3.77 4.76 -21.97
N ALA A 129 4.41 5.50 -21.06
CA ALA A 129 4.50 5.12 -19.66
C ALA A 129 3.12 4.99 -19.01
N SER A 130 2.21 5.93 -19.30
CA SER A 130 0.81 5.91 -18.83
C SER A 130 0.08 4.64 -19.30
N ASP A 131 0.16 4.28 -20.58
CA ASP A 131 -0.49 3.07 -21.12
C ASP A 131 0.08 1.77 -20.53
N MET A 132 1.39 1.74 -20.26
CA MET A 132 2.06 0.59 -19.65
C MET A 132 1.67 0.43 -18.18
N ILE A 133 1.58 1.54 -17.42
CA ILE A 133 1.11 1.54 -16.03
C ILE A 133 -0.36 1.11 -15.97
N GLU A 134 -1.23 1.68 -16.83
CA GLU A 134 -2.64 1.29 -16.93
C GLU A 134 -2.79 -0.23 -17.18
N SER A 135 -1.99 -0.77 -18.11
CA SER A 135 -1.98 -2.21 -18.42
C SER A 135 -1.51 -3.07 -17.24
N CYS A 136 -0.51 -2.61 -16.49
CA CYS A 136 -0.02 -3.26 -15.27
C CYS A 136 -1.10 -3.32 -14.19
N VAL A 137 -1.77 -2.18 -13.93
CA VAL A 137 -2.82 -2.04 -12.92
C VAL A 137 -3.99 -2.97 -13.23
N LYS A 138 -4.50 -2.94 -14.47
CA LYS A 138 -5.63 -3.79 -14.89
C LYS A 138 -5.32 -5.28 -14.79
N ARG A 139 -4.12 -5.71 -15.19
CA ARG A 139 -3.71 -7.13 -15.11
C ARG A 139 -3.53 -7.58 -13.67
N THR A 140 -2.99 -6.72 -12.81
CA THR A 140 -2.84 -7.00 -11.37
C THR A 140 -4.19 -7.20 -10.71
N ARG A 141 -5.18 -6.36 -11.01
CA ARG A 141 -6.57 -6.51 -10.53
C ARG A 141 -7.17 -7.86 -10.92
N ILE A 142 -7.05 -8.25 -12.19
CA ILE A 142 -7.58 -9.53 -12.68
C ILE A 142 -6.91 -10.71 -11.96
N ALA A 143 -5.57 -10.66 -11.82
CA ALA A 143 -4.83 -11.69 -11.11
C ALA A 143 -5.22 -11.77 -9.63
N PHE A 144 -5.45 -10.63 -8.98
CA PHE A 144 -5.94 -10.54 -7.60
C PHE A 144 -7.28 -11.23 -7.43
N GLU A 145 -8.25 -10.91 -8.30
CA GLU A 145 -9.58 -11.51 -8.25
C GLU A 145 -9.50 -13.04 -8.40
N VAL A 146 -8.78 -13.52 -9.42
CA VAL A 146 -8.60 -14.95 -9.68
C VAL A 146 -7.91 -15.66 -8.51
N LYS A 147 -6.89 -15.04 -7.91
CA LYS A 147 -6.17 -15.62 -6.77
C LYS A 147 -7.06 -15.69 -5.55
N LEU A 148 -7.79 -14.62 -5.23
CA LEU A 148 -8.67 -14.55 -4.07
C LEU A 148 -9.84 -15.55 -4.18
N GLN A 149 -10.42 -15.73 -5.37
CA GLN A 149 -11.48 -16.71 -5.61
C GLN A 149 -11.06 -18.15 -5.31
N LYS A 150 -9.79 -18.51 -5.54
CA LYS A 150 -9.23 -19.86 -5.32
C LYS A 150 -8.95 -20.20 -3.85
N THR A 151 -9.02 -19.22 -2.96
CA THR A 151 -8.72 -19.41 -1.54
C THR A 151 -9.92 -19.92 -0.73
N SER A 152 -9.67 -20.51 0.45
CA SER A 152 -10.72 -21.01 1.35
C SER A 152 -11.74 -19.95 1.73
N ARG A 153 -12.99 -20.36 2.01
CA ARG A 153 -14.10 -19.49 2.47
C ARG A 153 -14.43 -19.70 3.95
N SER A 154 -13.56 -20.37 4.71
CA SER A 154 -13.71 -20.59 6.15
C SER A 154 -12.56 -19.98 6.95
N THR A 155 -12.56 -20.18 8.28
CA THR A 155 -11.58 -19.60 9.23
C THR A 155 -10.15 -20.12 9.07
N ASP A 156 -9.94 -21.15 8.24
CA ASP A 156 -8.63 -21.62 7.77
C ASP A 156 -8.05 -20.73 6.66
N PHE A 157 -8.83 -19.80 6.10
CA PHE A 157 -8.32 -18.83 5.14
C PHE A 157 -7.14 -18.05 5.75
N ARG A 158 -6.09 -17.91 4.95
CA ARG A 158 -4.88 -17.14 5.25
C ARG A 158 -4.66 -16.22 4.08
N VAL A 159 -4.45 -14.92 4.35
CA VAL A 159 -4.13 -13.94 3.31
C VAL A 159 -2.83 -14.38 2.61
N PRO A 160 -2.88 -14.77 1.32
CA PRO A 160 -1.68 -15.22 0.63
C PRO A 160 -0.67 -14.09 0.46
N GLN A 161 0.63 -14.38 0.53
CA GLN A 161 1.70 -13.41 0.23
C GLN A 161 1.46 -12.69 -1.10
N SER A 162 1.05 -13.44 -2.13
CA SER A 162 0.77 -12.88 -3.46
C SER A 162 -0.29 -11.78 -3.45
N ILE A 163 -1.28 -11.84 -2.55
CA ILE A 163 -2.30 -10.81 -2.41
C ILE A 163 -1.69 -9.52 -1.86
N CYS A 164 -0.79 -9.62 -0.88
CA CYS A 164 -0.02 -8.48 -0.37
C CYS A 164 0.89 -7.90 -1.46
N THR A 165 1.60 -8.76 -2.20
CA THR A 165 2.44 -8.34 -3.34
C THR A 165 1.64 -7.54 -4.36
N MET A 166 0.42 -7.97 -4.71
CA MET A 166 -0.46 -7.24 -5.64
C MET A 166 -0.86 -5.85 -5.14
N PHE A 167 -1.08 -5.68 -3.83
CA PHE A 167 -1.28 -4.34 -3.24
C PHE A 167 -0.03 -3.48 -3.37
N ASN A 168 1.15 -4.05 -3.11
CA ASN A 168 2.40 -3.29 -3.21
C ASN A 168 2.72 -2.88 -4.65
N VAL A 169 2.33 -3.68 -5.65
CA VAL A 169 2.38 -3.27 -7.07
C VAL A 169 1.53 -2.01 -7.32
N MET A 170 0.39 -1.83 -6.64
CA MET A 170 -0.40 -0.59 -6.76
C MET A 170 0.29 0.60 -6.09
N VAL A 171 0.97 0.38 -4.96
CA VAL A 171 1.78 1.41 -4.29
C VAL A 171 2.90 1.89 -5.22
N ASP A 172 3.60 0.96 -5.85
CA ASP A 172 4.72 1.28 -6.75
C ASP A 172 4.23 1.93 -8.05
N ALA A 173 3.10 1.47 -8.61
CA ALA A 173 2.45 2.12 -9.74
C ALA A 173 2.10 3.59 -9.44
N LYS A 174 1.63 3.88 -8.22
CA LYS A 174 1.32 5.25 -7.78
C LYS A 174 2.58 6.10 -7.62
N ALA A 175 3.65 5.53 -7.06
CA ALA A 175 4.94 6.20 -6.94
C ALA A 175 5.51 6.57 -8.33
N GLN A 176 5.41 5.65 -9.30
CA GLN A 176 5.85 5.92 -10.66
C GLN A 176 4.97 6.93 -11.41
N SER A 177 3.64 6.87 -11.21
CA SER A 177 2.72 7.89 -11.74
C SER A 177 3.12 9.29 -11.25
N THR A 178 3.45 9.42 -9.96
CA THR A 178 3.89 10.69 -9.36
C THR A 178 5.24 11.17 -9.91
N LYS A 179 6.19 10.25 -10.16
CA LYS A 179 7.52 10.61 -10.70
C LYS A 179 7.43 11.21 -12.10
N LEU A 180 6.53 10.67 -12.93
CA LEU A 180 6.20 11.23 -14.25
C LEU A 180 5.72 12.69 -14.20
N CYS A 181 5.16 13.15 -13.06
CA CYS A 181 4.64 14.51 -12.86
C CYS A 181 5.70 15.59 -12.58
N SER A 182 6.94 15.21 -12.25
CA SER A 182 7.95 16.17 -11.79
C SER A 182 8.58 17.04 -12.90
N MET A 183 8.07 16.94 -14.13
CA MET A 183 8.65 17.56 -15.32
C MET A 183 7.64 18.51 -16.01
N GLU A 184 7.67 19.78 -15.60
CA GLU A 184 7.06 20.99 -16.20
C GLU A 184 5.53 21.19 -16.25
N MET A 185 5.13 22.46 -16.11
CA MET A 185 3.77 22.93 -15.80
C MET A 185 2.97 23.31 -17.06
N GLY A 186 1.76 22.75 -17.22
CA GLY A 186 0.70 23.47 -17.95
C GLY A 186 -0.39 22.62 -18.62
N GLN A 187 -0.05 21.50 -19.25
CA GLN A 187 -1.00 20.63 -19.97
C GLN A 187 -1.05 19.18 -19.47
N GLU A 188 -0.16 18.81 -18.55
CA GLU A 188 0.11 17.41 -18.20
C GLU A 188 -0.82 16.82 -17.13
N HIS A 189 -1.57 17.66 -16.43
CA HIS A 189 -2.39 17.24 -15.28
C HIS A 189 -3.54 16.29 -15.65
N GLN A 190 -3.95 16.21 -16.92
CA GLN A 190 -5.10 15.41 -17.34
C GLN A 190 -4.81 13.90 -17.38
N TYR A 191 -3.63 13.48 -17.85
CA TYR A 191 -3.29 12.06 -17.97
C TYR A 191 -2.93 11.45 -16.62
N HIS A 192 -2.22 12.21 -15.78
CA HIS A 192 -1.88 11.80 -14.42
C HIS A 192 -3.10 11.66 -13.54
N SER A 193 -4.04 12.62 -13.61
CA SER A 193 -5.32 12.49 -12.89
C SER A 193 -6.04 11.20 -13.26
N LYS A 194 -5.95 10.76 -14.53
CA LYS A 194 -6.61 9.54 -15.01
C LYS A 194 -5.92 8.27 -14.49
N ILE A 195 -4.59 8.22 -14.48
CA ILE A 195 -3.86 7.05 -13.94
C ILE A 195 -3.98 6.97 -12.43
N ASP A 196 -3.85 8.10 -11.72
CA ASP A 196 -4.01 8.13 -10.27
C ASP A 196 -5.45 7.75 -9.87
N GLU A 197 -6.46 8.26 -10.58
CA GLU A 197 -7.86 7.86 -10.38
C GLU A 197 -8.06 6.37 -10.64
N LEU A 198 -7.50 5.83 -11.73
CA LEU A 198 -7.56 4.40 -12.03
C LEU A 198 -6.91 3.54 -10.94
N ILE A 199 -5.75 3.95 -10.42
CA ILE A 199 -5.06 3.23 -9.34
C ILE A 199 -5.89 3.27 -8.06
N GLU A 200 -6.40 4.44 -7.67
CA GLU A 200 -7.23 4.60 -6.47
C GLU A 200 -8.54 3.81 -6.58
N GLU A 201 -9.19 3.80 -7.75
CA GLU A 201 -10.37 2.99 -8.03
C GLU A 201 -10.05 1.49 -7.94
N THR A 202 -8.95 1.06 -8.57
CA THR A 202 -8.52 -0.34 -8.54
C THR A 202 -8.22 -0.82 -7.12
N VAL A 203 -7.50 -0.01 -6.32
CA VAL A 203 -7.23 -0.32 -4.91
C VAL A 203 -8.53 -0.43 -4.11
N LYS A 204 -9.47 0.49 -4.32
CA LYS A 204 -10.79 0.46 -3.66
C LYS A 204 -11.56 -0.81 -4.00
N GLU A 205 -11.52 -1.25 -5.25
CA GLU A 205 -12.14 -2.51 -5.68
C GLU A 205 -11.45 -3.73 -5.06
N MET A 206 -10.11 -3.78 -5.06
CA MET A 206 -9.34 -4.86 -4.42
C MET A 206 -9.66 -4.96 -2.93
N ILE A 207 -9.73 -3.83 -2.22
CA ILE A 207 -10.17 -3.77 -0.82
C ILE A 207 -11.59 -4.32 -0.69
N THR A 208 -12.51 -3.90 -1.56
CA THR A 208 -13.91 -4.35 -1.50
C THR A 208 -14.04 -5.86 -1.68
N LEU A 209 -13.28 -6.45 -2.60
CA LEU A 209 -13.24 -7.90 -2.81
C LEU A 209 -12.68 -8.65 -1.59
N LEU A 210 -11.63 -8.13 -0.96
CA LEU A 210 -11.05 -8.75 0.24
C LEU A 210 -11.97 -8.63 1.46
N VAL A 211 -12.65 -7.48 1.63
CA VAL A 211 -13.66 -7.31 2.67
C VAL A 211 -14.84 -8.26 2.45
N ALA A 212 -15.33 -8.39 1.21
CA ALA A 212 -16.39 -9.35 0.88
C ALA A 212 -16.00 -10.79 1.23
N LYS A 213 -14.73 -11.15 1.05
CA LYS A 213 -14.19 -12.44 1.48
C LYS A 213 -14.28 -12.62 3.01
N PHE A 214 -13.89 -11.60 3.78
CA PHE A 214 -13.96 -11.63 5.24
C PHE A 214 -15.42 -11.74 5.73
N VAL A 215 -16.32 -11.02 5.08
CA VAL A 215 -17.77 -11.09 5.32
C VAL A 215 -18.29 -12.52 5.09
N THR A 216 -17.94 -13.17 3.99
CA THR A 216 -18.37 -14.56 3.72
C THR A 216 -17.90 -15.52 4.82
N ILE A 217 -16.68 -15.33 5.34
CA ILE A 217 -16.14 -16.15 6.44
C ILE A 217 -16.93 -15.91 7.73
N LEU A 218 -17.23 -14.64 8.06
CA LEU A 218 -18.05 -14.28 9.20
C LEU A 218 -19.46 -14.89 9.11
N GLU A 219 -20.12 -14.78 7.97
CA GLU A 219 -21.43 -15.41 7.73
C GLU A 219 -21.38 -16.93 7.94
N GLY A 220 -20.32 -17.58 7.46
CA GLY A 220 -20.09 -19.01 7.68
C GLY A 220 -19.89 -19.38 9.16
N VAL A 221 -19.26 -18.50 9.95
CA VAL A 221 -19.11 -18.65 11.41
C VAL A 221 -20.45 -18.46 12.11
N LEU A 222 -21.18 -17.39 11.80
CA LEU A 222 -22.50 -17.11 12.38
C LEU A 222 -23.50 -18.23 12.08
N ALA A 223 -23.50 -18.79 10.87
CA ALA A 223 -24.36 -19.91 10.50
C ALA A 223 -24.01 -21.21 11.24
N LYS A 224 -22.74 -21.43 11.60
CA LYS A 224 -22.35 -22.55 12.46
C LYS A 224 -22.84 -22.34 13.88
N LEU A 225 -22.67 -21.12 14.43
CA LEU A 225 -23.13 -20.78 15.78
C LEU A 225 -24.65 -20.86 15.91
N SER A 226 -25.42 -20.40 14.91
CA SER A 226 -26.90 -20.47 14.96
C SER A 226 -27.42 -21.91 14.95
N ARG A 227 -26.72 -22.84 14.30
CA ARG A 227 -27.09 -24.26 14.30
C ARG A 227 -26.84 -24.93 15.66
N TYR A 228 -25.89 -24.45 16.44
CA TYR A 228 -25.74 -24.90 17.82
C TYR A 228 -26.92 -24.45 18.69
N ASP A 229 -27.52 -23.29 18.39
CA ASP A 229 -28.76 -22.85 19.05
C ASP A 229 -30.00 -23.63 18.57
N GLU A 230 -30.11 -23.96 17.28
CA GLU A 230 -31.25 -24.75 16.75
C GLU A 230 -31.18 -26.24 17.13
N GLY A 231 -29.98 -26.80 17.30
CA GLY A 231 -29.75 -28.24 17.50
C GLY A 231 -29.77 -28.72 18.95
N THR A 232 -29.93 -27.83 19.93
CA THR A 232 -29.77 -28.19 21.35
C THR A 232 -31.10 -28.49 22.05
N LEU A 233 -31.86 -29.44 21.47
CA LEU A 233 -32.84 -30.26 22.20
C LEU A 233 -32.17 -31.27 23.18
N PHE A 234 -30.83 -31.26 23.30
CA PHE A 234 -30.06 -32.17 24.15
C PHE A 234 -29.29 -31.52 25.34
N SER A 235 -29.35 -30.19 25.57
CA SER A 235 -28.68 -29.60 26.76
C SER A 235 -29.44 -29.81 28.07
N SER A 236 -30.74 -30.08 28.01
CA SER A 236 -31.55 -30.31 29.21
C SER A 236 -31.24 -31.64 29.90
N PHE A 237 -30.68 -32.64 29.19
CA PHE A 237 -30.28 -33.91 29.80
C PHE A 237 -28.78 -34.01 30.14
N LEU A 238 -27.89 -33.30 29.43
CA LEU A 238 -26.45 -33.30 29.75
C LEU A 238 -26.03 -32.26 30.79
N SER A 239 -26.82 -31.22 31.05
CA SER A 239 -26.47 -30.18 32.04
C SER A 239 -26.35 -30.72 33.47
N PHE A 240 -27.13 -31.76 33.82
CA PHE A 240 -27.03 -32.39 35.14
C PHE A 240 -25.80 -33.30 35.29
N THR A 241 -25.31 -33.90 34.20
CA THR A 241 -24.09 -34.74 34.19
C THR A 241 -22.80 -33.94 33.97
N VAL A 242 -22.85 -32.83 33.23
CA VAL A 242 -21.68 -31.97 32.95
C VAL A 242 -21.27 -31.15 34.18
N LYS A 243 -22.22 -30.72 35.03
CA LYS A 243 -21.90 -30.02 36.29
C LYS A 243 -21.18 -30.88 37.32
N ALA A 244 -21.33 -32.21 37.24
CA ALA A 244 -20.59 -33.16 38.07
C ALA A 244 -19.17 -33.44 37.52
N ALA A 245 -18.99 -33.39 36.19
CA ALA A 245 -17.71 -33.63 35.53
C ALA A 245 -16.80 -32.39 35.45
N SER A 246 -17.36 -31.18 35.36
CA SER A 246 -16.59 -29.92 35.28
C SER A 246 -15.82 -29.56 36.56
N LYS A 247 -16.06 -30.29 37.66
CA LYS A 247 -15.30 -30.14 38.92
C LYS A 247 -13.95 -30.88 38.87
N TYR A 248 -13.74 -31.76 37.88
CA TYR A 248 -12.57 -32.63 37.79
C TYR A 248 -11.90 -32.67 36.42
N VAL A 249 -12.56 -32.18 35.36
CA VAL A 249 -12.00 -32.11 34.00
C VAL A 249 -12.54 -30.86 33.28
N ASP A 250 -11.67 -30.13 32.59
CA ASP A 250 -12.06 -28.99 31.75
C ASP A 250 -12.92 -29.50 30.57
N VAL A 251 -14.24 -29.30 30.63
CA VAL A 251 -15.16 -29.73 29.58
C VAL A 251 -15.27 -28.60 28.55
N PRO A 252 -14.83 -28.79 27.30
CA PRO A 252 -14.92 -27.76 26.27
C PRO A 252 -16.38 -27.34 26.07
N LYS A 253 -16.68 -26.05 26.23
CA LYS A 253 -18.03 -25.52 25.95
C LYS A 253 -18.26 -25.57 24.42
N PRO A 254 -19.35 -26.22 23.93
CA PRO A 254 -19.67 -26.24 22.51
C PRO A 254 -19.79 -24.82 21.94
N GLY A 255 -19.09 -24.51 20.85
CA GLY A 255 -19.15 -23.20 20.18
C GLY A 255 -18.03 -22.20 20.52
N MET A 256 -17.26 -22.43 21.59
CA MET A 256 -16.05 -21.64 21.90
C MET A 256 -14.97 -21.83 20.82
N ASP A 257 -14.83 -23.06 20.31
CA ASP A 257 -13.87 -23.44 19.27
C ASP A 257 -14.09 -22.67 17.94
N VAL A 258 -15.36 -22.45 17.58
CA VAL A 258 -15.76 -21.69 16.39
C VAL A 258 -15.46 -20.20 16.54
N ALA A 259 -15.70 -19.64 17.73
CA ALA A 259 -15.39 -18.25 18.03
C ALA A 259 -13.87 -18.01 18.09
N ASP A 260 -13.11 -18.88 18.75
CA ASP A 260 -11.65 -18.79 18.86
C ASP A 260 -10.98 -18.93 17.49
N ALA A 261 -11.49 -19.80 16.62
CA ALA A 261 -11.03 -19.92 15.24
C ALA A 261 -11.25 -18.64 14.44
N TYR A 262 -12.37 -17.96 14.64
CA TYR A 262 -12.66 -16.68 13.98
C TYR A 262 -11.76 -15.55 14.49
N VAL A 263 -11.56 -15.43 15.81
CA VAL A 263 -10.63 -14.46 16.41
C VAL A 263 -9.22 -14.67 15.89
N THR A 264 -8.77 -15.92 15.81
CA THR A 264 -7.46 -16.28 15.27
C THR A 264 -7.33 -15.89 13.79
N PHE A 265 -8.37 -16.14 12.99
CA PHE A 265 -8.42 -15.74 11.58
C PHE A 265 -8.28 -14.20 11.42
N VAL A 266 -9.04 -13.42 12.18
CA VAL A 266 -9.01 -11.95 12.10
C VAL A 266 -7.64 -11.41 12.49
N ARG A 267 -7.09 -11.86 13.62
CA ARG A 267 -5.75 -11.44 14.09
C ARG A 267 -4.66 -11.79 13.08
N HIS A 268 -4.64 -13.03 12.61
CA HIS A 268 -3.64 -13.46 11.64
C HIS A 268 -3.74 -12.68 10.32
N SER A 269 -4.95 -12.40 9.85
CA SER A 269 -5.14 -11.59 8.64
C SER A 269 -4.65 -10.16 8.83
N GLN A 270 -4.86 -9.59 10.02
CA GLN A 270 -4.35 -8.27 10.39
C GLN A 270 -2.84 -8.22 10.44
N ASP A 271 -2.21 -9.20 11.09
CA ASP A 271 -0.75 -9.26 11.21
C ASP A 271 -0.11 -9.38 9.82
N VAL A 272 -0.60 -10.27 8.97
CA VAL A 272 -0.07 -10.48 7.61
C VAL A 272 -0.24 -9.24 6.74
N LEU A 273 -1.40 -8.56 6.80
CA LEU A 273 -1.62 -7.36 6.01
C LEU A 273 -0.72 -6.21 6.46
N ARG A 274 -0.54 -6.03 7.77
CA ARG A 274 0.34 -4.97 8.33
C ARG A 274 1.83 -5.23 8.10
N ASP A 275 2.24 -6.50 8.15
CA ASP A 275 3.63 -6.88 7.96
C ASP A 275 4.09 -6.74 6.49
N LYS A 276 3.16 -6.93 5.54
CA LYS A 276 3.51 -7.15 4.13
C LYS A 276 2.98 -6.13 3.15
N VAL A 277 2.00 -5.32 3.52
CA VAL A 277 1.52 -4.23 2.66
C VAL A 277 2.26 -2.95 3.04
N ASN A 278 2.93 -2.35 2.06
CA ASN A 278 3.85 -1.23 2.29
C ASN A 278 3.14 0.10 2.63
N GLU A 279 1.85 0.22 2.31
CA GLU A 279 1.07 1.45 2.47
C GLU A 279 0.02 1.29 3.58
N GLU A 280 0.26 1.96 4.71
CA GLU A 280 -0.62 1.94 5.89
C GLU A 280 -2.02 2.47 5.55
N MET A 281 -2.13 3.46 4.66
CA MET A 281 -3.43 4.00 4.25
C MET A 281 -4.33 2.92 3.62
N TYR A 282 -3.77 1.97 2.89
CA TYR A 282 -4.55 0.88 2.28
C TYR A 282 -5.06 -0.10 3.34
N ILE A 283 -4.23 -0.36 4.35
CA ILE A 283 -4.55 -1.21 5.50
C ILE A 283 -5.68 -0.56 6.33
N GLU A 284 -5.56 0.73 6.64
CA GLU A 284 -6.57 1.49 7.37
C GLU A 284 -7.92 1.50 6.64
N ARG A 285 -7.92 1.80 5.33
CA ARG A 285 -9.14 1.78 4.51
C ARG A 285 -9.79 0.39 4.49
N LEU A 286 -8.99 -0.67 4.45
CA LEU A 286 -9.48 -2.05 4.49
C LEU A 286 -10.15 -2.37 5.82
N PHE A 287 -9.53 -2.03 6.94
CA PHE A 287 -10.09 -2.34 8.26
C PHE A 287 -11.27 -1.44 8.62
N ASP A 288 -11.24 -0.17 8.24
CA ASP A 288 -12.40 0.73 8.39
C ASP A 288 -13.59 0.19 7.58
N LYS A 289 -13.37 -0.22 6.33
CA LYS A 289 -14.43 -0.83 5.52
C LYS A 289 -14.91 -2.16 6.11
N THR A 290 -14.01 -3.02 6.57
CA THR A 290 -14.37 -4.28 7.25
C THR A 290 -15.25 -4.02 8.48
N TYR A 291 -14.84 -3.06 9.31
CA TYR A 291 -15.57 -2.68 10.52
C TYR A 291 -16.94 -2.10 10.19
N ARG A 292 -17.03 -1.21 9.19
CA ARG A 292 -18.32 -0.66 8.73
C ARG A 292 -19.24 -1.73 8.18
N ASP A 293 -18.74 -2.60 7.30
CA ASP A 293 -19.54 -3.67 6.71
C ASP A 293 -20.00 -4.66 7.79
N PHE A 294 -19.15 -5.01 8.76
CA PHE A 294 -19.55 -5.84 9.92
C PHE A 294 -20.55 -5.15 10.85
N ARG A 295 -20.43 -3.83 11.06
CA ARG A 295 -21.42 -3.04 11.81
C ARG A 295 -22.75 -2.92 11.09
N LEU A 296 -22.73 -2.78 9.77
CA LEU A 296 -23.92 -2.73 8.92
C LEU A 296 -24.60 -4.10 8.81
N GLN A 297 -23.82 -5.18 8.94
CA GLN A 297 -24.31 -6.52 9.24
C GLN A 297 -24.75 -6.71 10.69
N GLY A 298 -24.89 -5.61 11.45
CA GLY A 298 -25.31 -5.61 12.84
C GLY A 298 -26.33 -6.70 13.10
N VAL A 299 -26.13 -7.48 14.18
CA VAL A 299 -27.05 -8.54 14.59
C VAL A 299 -28.45 -7.98 14.43
N LEU A 300 -29.20 -8.48 13.44
CA LEU A 300 -30.45 -7.84 13.02
C LEU A 300 -31.30 -7.58 14.27
N ASP A 301 -32.02 -6.45 14.34
CA ASP A 301 -32.90 -6.19 15.49
C ASP A 301 -33.91 -7.33 15.68
N SER A 302 -34.27 -8.07 14.63
CA SER A 302 -35.08 -9.31 14.72
C SER A 302 -34.34 -10.51 15.33
N THR A 303 -33.02 -10.56 15.22
CA THR A 303 -32.14 -11.57 15.83
C THR A 303 -31.81 -11.20 17.28
N LEU A 304 -31.64 -9.90 17.59
CA LEU A 304 -31.51 -9.36 18.96
C LEU A 304 -32.84 -9.36 19.74
N ASN A 305 -33.98 -9.13 19.07
CA ASN A 305 -35.34 -9.19 19.64
C ASN A 305 -36.03 -10.54 19.37
N ASN A 306 -35.27 -11.63 19.34
CA ASN A 306 -35.83 -12.97 19.46
C ASN A 306 -35.88 -13.35 20.94
N LYS A 307 -36.97 -13.98 21.41
CA LYS A 307 -37.10 -14.56 22.76
C LYS A 307 -35.85 -15.32 23.21
N THR A 308 -35.14 -15.95 22.28
CA THR A 308 -33.89 -16.67 22.50
C THR A 308 -32.76 -15.74 22.95
N TYR A 309 -32.55 -14.61 22.28
CA TYR A 309 -31.52 -13.62 22.65
C TYR A 309 -31.89 -12.89 23.94
N GLU A 310 -33.17 -12.56 24.16
CA GLU A 310 -33.63 -12.04 25.46
C GLU A 310 -33.40 -13.05 26.59
N THR A 311 -33.61 -14.34 26.33
CA THR A 311 -33.36 -15.41 27.32
C THR A 311 -31.87 -15.55 27.64
N ILE A 312 -31.01 -15.48 26.61
CA ILE A 312 -29.54 -15.53 26.78
C ILE A 312 -29.04 -14.29 27.53
N ARG A 313 -29.52 -13.10 27.16
CA ARG A 313 -29.20 -11.83 27.84
C ARG A 313 -29.66 -11.88 29.30
N ASN A 314 -30.89 -12.31 29.56
CA ASN A 314 -31.40 -12.44 30.93
C ASN A 314 -30.62 -13.48 31.73
N ARG A 315 -30.20 -14.59 31.11
CA ARG A 315 -29.33 -15.58 31.75
C ARG A 315 -27.94 -15.04 32.06
N LEU A 316 -27.30 -14.33 31.14
CA LEU A 316 -26.01 -13.68 31.37
C LEU A 316 -26.10 -12.66 32.51
N THR A 317 -27.14 -11.83 32.54
CA THR A 317 -27.37 -10.89 33.65
C THR A 317 -27.59 -11.60 34.99
N VAL A 318 -28.31 -12.74 34.99
CA VAL A 318 -28.54 -13.55 36.20
C VAL A 318 -27.25 -14.27 36.64
N GLU A 319 -26.44 -14.77 35.71
CA GLU A 319 -25.14 -15.39 36.01
C GLU A 319 -24.15 -14.36 36.53
N GLU A 320 -24.12 -13.15 35.97
CA GLU A 320 -23.30 -12.03 36.44
C GLU A 320 -23.75 -11.53 37.83
N ALA A 321 -25.07 -11.48 38.07
CA ALA A 321 -25.64 -11.22 39.39
C ALA A 321 -25.32 -12.34 40.41
N THR A 322 -25.30 -13.60 39.97
CA THR A 322 -24.99 -14.74 40.85
C THR A 322 -23.49 -14.81 41.16
N ALA A 323 -22.63 -14.50 40.19
CA ALA A 323 -21.19 -14.41 40.35
C ALA A 323 -20.81 -13.29 41.32
N SER A 324 -21.41 -12.10 41.17
CA SER A 324 -21.22 -10.98 42.08
C SER A 324 -21.74 -11.24 43.51
N VAL A 325 -22.79 -12.05 43.68
CA VAL A 325 -23.25 -12.51 45.00
C VAL A 325 -22.30 -13.58 45.59
N SER A 326 -21.68 -14.42 44.75
CA SER A 326 -20.70 -15.41 45.20
C SER A 326 -19.34 -14.80 45.58
N GLU A 327 -18.94 -13.68 44.96
CA GLU A 327 -17.75 -12.92 45.33
C GLU A 327 -17.96 -12.03 46.58
N GLY A 328 -19.21 -11.68 46.91
CA GLY A 328 -19.56 -10.85 48.08
C GLY A 328 -19.92 -11.61 49.36
N GLY A 329 -19.98 -12.94 49.33
CA GLY A 329 -20.56 -13.79 50.39
C GLY A 329 -19.57 -14.31 51.45
N GLY A 330 -18.57 -13.52 51.85
CA GLY A 330 -17.70 -13.83 52.97
C GLY A 330 -18.33 -13.49 54.33
N LEU A 331 -19.49 -14.08 54.67
CA LEU A 331 -20.08 -13.96 56.00
C LEU A 331 -19.93 -15.26 56.77
N GLN A 332 -18.90 -15.22 57.63
CA GLN A 332 -18.64 -16.10 58.75
C GLN A 332 -19.90 -16.21 59.63
N GLY A 333 -20.52 -17.38 59.62
CA GLY A 333 -21.78 -17.64 60.34
C GLY A 333 -21.69 -18.90 61.19
N ILE A 334 -21.41 -18.69 62.48
CA ILE A 334 -22.02 -19.35 63.64
C ILE A 334 -21.92 -20.89 63.69
N THR A 335 -20.96 -21.39 64.49
CA THR A 335 -21.09 -22.69 65.14
C THR A 335 -21.64 -22.47 66.54
N MET A 336 -22.95 -22.65 66.73
CA MET A 336 -23.52 -22.94 68.05
C MET A 336 -23.02 -24.32 68.47
N LYS A 337 -22.42 -24.41 69.65
CA LYS A 337 -22.13 -25.67 70.31
C LYS A 337 -22.67 -25.55 71.74
N ASP A 338 -23.90 -26.01 71.91
CA ASP A 338 -24.48 -26.30 73.22
C ASP A 338 -24.07 -27.70 73.67
N SER A 339 -24.20 -27.88 74.98
CA SER A 339 -24.18 -29.10 75.79
C SER A 339 -22.89 -29.41 76.56
N ASP A 340 -22.87 -28.81 77.76
CA ASP A 340 -23.01 -29.45 79.09
C ASP A 340 -21.84 -30.22 79.74
N GLU A 341 -21.69 -29.86 81.03
CA GLU A 341 -21.24 -30.63 82.21
C GLU A 341 -19.74 -31.01 82.29
N GLU A 342 -19.00 -30.43 83.24
CA GLU A 342 -18.91 -30.83 84.65
C GLU A 342 -18.01 -29.84 85.42
N ASP A 343 -18.46 -29.50 86.63
CA ASP A 343 -17.67 -28.91 87.70
C ASP A 343 -16.52 -29.86 88.09
N GLU A 344 -15.32 -29.34 88.37
CA GLU A 344 -14.53 -29.80 89.52
C GLU A 344 -13.41 -28.81 89.86
N GLU A 345 -13.28 -28.59 91.17
CA GLU A 345 -12.32 -27.76 91.90
C GLU A 345 -10.87 -28.24 91.68
N ASP A 346 -9.90 -27.33 91.76
CA ASP A 346 -8.80 -27.37 92.75
C ASP A 346 -7.53 -26.63 92.29
N ASP A 347 -7.02 -25.84 93.26
CA ASP A 347 -5.69 -25.22 93.46
C ASP A 347 -5.17 -24.07 92.57
#